data_AF-A0A536VFV6-F1
#
_entry.id   AF-A0A536VFV6-F1
#
_cell.length_a   1.000
_cell.length_b   1.000
_cell.length_c   1.000
_cell.angle_alpha   90.00
_cell.angle_beta   90.00
_cell.angle_gamma   90.00
#
_symmetry.space_group_name_H-M   'P 1'
#
loop_
_entity.id
_entity.type
_entity.pdbx_description
1 polymer ?
#
loop_
_entity_poly.entity_id
_entity_poly.type
_entity_poly.pdbx_seq_one_letter_code
_entity_poly.pdbx_strand_id
1 'polypeptide(L)' 'RERECLTLASRGLTSEDIAARLEISPRTVEFHFAGIRSKLAAANRQEAIAKAMAAGLILT' A
#
# COMPACT_ATOMS: atom_id res chain seq x y z
N ARG A 1 3.37 -7.22 5.81
CA ARG A 1 2.03 -6.94 5.24
C ARG A 1 1.90 -5.52 4.66
N GLU A 2 2.11 -4.43 5.41
CA GLU A 2 2.02 -3.07 4.84
C GLU A 2 2.91 -2.85 3.61
N ARG A 3 4.20 -3.20 3.70
CA ARG A 3 5.13 -3.09 2.57
C ARG A 3 4.66 -3.89 1.35
N GLU A 4 4.12 -5.09 1.54
CA GLU A 4 3.59 -5.90 0.43
C GLU A 4 2.35 -5.27 -0.21
N CYS A 5 1.41 -4.77 0.61
CA CYS A 5 0.25 -4.03 0.09
C CYS A 5 0.70 -2.82 -0.73
N LEU A 6 1.73 -2.11 -0.24
CA LEU A 6 2.27 -0.92 -0.89
C LEU A 6 3.01 -1.25 -2.21
N THR A 7 3.80 -2.33 -2.25
CA THR A 7 4.46 -2.81 -3.48
C THR A 7 3.46 -3.29 -4.52
N LEU A 8 2.41 -4.02 -4.12
CA LEU A 8 1.39 -4.45 -5.06
C LEU A 8 0.59 -3.26 -5.58
N ALA A 9 0.29 -2.29 -4.73
CA ALA A 9 -0.37 -1.07 -5.12
C ALA A 9 0.46 -0.20 -6.07
N SER A 10 1.79 -0.14 -5.90
CA SER A 10 2.67 0.59 -6.84
C SER A 10 2.71 -0.05 -8.23
N ARG A 11 2.29 -1.32 -8.35
CA ARG A 11 2.10 -2.03 -9.62
C ARG A 11 0.70 -1.87 -10.21
N GLY A 12 -0.14 -1.01 -9.63
CA GLY A 12 -1.48 -0.70 -10.13
C GLY A 12 -2.60 -1.64 -9.69
N LEU A 13 -2.32 -2.60 -8.81
CA LEU A 13 -3.35 -3.54 -8.31
C LEU A 13 -4.35 -2.81 -7.40
N THR A 14 -5.63 -3.18 -7.45
CA THR A 14 -6.65 -2.62 -6.54
C THR A 14 -6.58 -3.24 -5.15
N SER A 15 -7.37 -2.73 -4.19
CA SER A 15 -7.44 -3.35 -2.86
C SER A 15 -8.06 -4.75 -2.90
N GLU A 16 -8.96 -5.03 -3.86
CA GLU A 16 -9.48 -6.37 -4.13
C GLU A 16 -8.40 -7.32 -4.66
N ASP A 17 -7.60 -6.88 -5.64
CA ASP A 17 -6.51 -7.68 -6.20
C ASP A 17 -5.47 -8.02 -5.13
N ILE A 18 -5.11 -7.03 -4.31
CA ILE A 18 -4.16 -7.19 -3.20
C ILE A 18 -4.71 -8.16 -2.17
N ALA A 19 -5.98 -8.01 -1.81
CA ALA A 19 -6.67 -8.87 -0.85
C ALA A 19 -6.67 -10.33 -1.31
N ALA A 20 -7.04 -10.57 -2.58
CA ALA A 20 -7.01 -11.91 -3.18
C ALA A 20 -5.60 -12.51 -3.17
N ARG A 21 -4.58 -11.70 -3.50
CA ARG A 21 -3.19 -12.17 -3.61
C ARG A 21 -2.52 -12.42 -2.25
N LEU A 22 -2.93 -11.68 -1.21
CA LEU A 22 -2.40 -11.81 0.15
C LEU A 22 -3.29 -12.67 1.06
N GLU A 23 -4.37 -13.25 0.52
CA GLU A 23 -5.34 -14.08 1.25
C GLU A 23 -5.94 -13.37 2.48
N ILE A 24 -6.28 -12.09 2.32
CA ILE A 24 -6.92 -11.25 3.36
C ILE A 24 -8.16 -10.54 2.79
N SER A 25 -8.91 -9.84 3.63
CA SER A 25 -10.05 -9.04 3.16
C SER A 25 -9.60 -7.69 2.57
N PRO A 26 -10.34 -7.10 1.61
CA PRO A 26 -10.08 -5.74 1.14
C PRO A 26 -10.09 -4.71 2.27
N ARG A 27 -10.95 -4.91 3.29
CA ARG A 27 -10.96 -4.08 4.51
C ARG A 27 -9.63 -4.15 5.27
N THR A 28 -8.98 -5.30 5.31
CA THR A 28 -7.66 -5.47 5.93
C THR A 28 -6.58 -4.74 5.14
N VAL A 29 -6.68 -4.72 3.80
CA VAL A 29 -5.79 -3.92 2.94
C VAL A 29 -5.95 -2.43 3.23
N GLU A 30 -7.19 -1.93 3.33
CA GLU A 30 -7.46 -0.53 3.69
C GLU A 30 -6.94 -0.18 5.09
N PHE A 31 -7.04 -1.10 6.06
CA PHE A 31 -6.44 -0.94 7.38
C PHE A 31 -4.91 -0.77 7.30
N HIS A 32 -4.23 -1.60 6.51
CA HIS A 32 -2.80 -1.42 6.25
C HIS A 32 -2.49 -0.09 5.57
N PHE A 33 -3.31 0.36 4.61
CA PHE A 33 -3.14 1.67 3.97
C PHE A 33 -3.34 2.85 4.92
N ALA A 34 -4.24 2.75 5.89
CA ALA A 34 -4.36 3.75 6.94
C ALA A 34 -3.07 3.85 7.79
N GLY A 35 -2.49 2.70 8.17
CA GLY A 35 -1.21 2.64 8.87
C GLY A 35 -0.04 3.21 8.04
N ILE A 36 0.05 2.84 6.76
CA ILE A 36 1.06 3.35 5.83
C ILE A 36 0.95 4.88 5.69
N ARG A 37 -0.26 5.40 5.47
CA ARG A 37 -0.48 6.84 5.33
C ARG A 37 -0.07 7.62 6.58
N SER A 38 -0.39 7.10 7.76
CA SER A 38 0.05 7.68 9.03
C SER A 38 1.58 7.71 9.13
N LYS A 39 2.25 6.58 8.85
CA LYS A 39 3.71 6.44 8.93
C LYS A 39 4.48 7.30 7.92
N LEU A 40 3.93 7.46 6.71
CA LEU A 40 4.55 8.24 5.63
C LEU A 40 4.03 9.68 5.59
N ALA A 41 3.17 10.08 6.52
CA ALA A 41 2.48 11.36 6.52
C ALA A 41 1.85 11.69 5.15
N ALA A 42 1.18 10.71 4.53
CA ALA A 42 0.60 10.83 3.20
C ALA A 42 -0.93 11.04 3.27
N ALA A 43 -1.47 11.94 2.46
CA ALA A 43 -2.90 12.22 2.43
C ALA A 43 -3.69 11.08 1.76
N ASN A 44 -3.13 10.49 0.69
CA ASN A 44 -3.79 9.46 -0.09
C ASN A 44 -2.83 8.33 -0.48
N ARG A 45 -3.39 7.31 -1.15
CA ARG A 45 -2.68 6.10 -1.56
C ARG A 45 -1.56 6.39 -2.55
N GLN A 46 -1.79 7.27 -3.52
CA GLN A 46 -0.82 7.65 -4.54
C GLN A 46 0.36 8.40 -3.92
N GLU A 47 0.09 9.32 -3.00
CA GLU A 47 1.13 10.02 -2.26
C GLU A 47 1.93 9.07 -1.36
N ALA A 48 1.27 8.10 -0.72
CA ALA A 48 1.96 7.07 0.08
C ALA A 48 2.92 6.24 -0.78
N ILE A 49 2.50 5.84 -1.99
CA ILE A 49 3.34 5.12 -2.95
C ILE A 49 4.53 6.00 -3.37
N ALA A 50 4.28 7.25 -3.75
CA ALA A 50 5.33 8.18 -4.17
C ALA A 50 6.38 8.41 -3.07
N LYS A 51 5.94 8.66 -1.83
CA LYS A 51 6.85 8.82 -0.68
C LYS A 51 7.64 7.56 -0.38
N ALA A 52 7.01 6.39 -0.46
CA ALA A 52 7.68 5.12 -0.21
C ALA A 52 8.75 4.80 -1.28
N MET A 53 8.50 5.14 -2.54
CA MET A 53 9.50 5.03 -3.60
C MET A 53 10.65 6.01 -3.38
N ALA A 54 10.35 7.28 -3.09
CA ALA A 54 11.36 8.31 -2.83
C ALA A 54 12.25 7.97 -1.62
N ALA A 55 11.69 7.30 -0.60
CA ALA A 55 12.41 6.82 0.57
C ALA A 55 13.12 5.46 0.37
N GLY A 56 13.06 4.86 -0.83
CA GLY A 56 13.66 3.55 -1.13
C GLY A 56 13.02 2.38 -0.36
N LEU A 57 11.79 2.55 0.15
CA LEU A 57 11.09 1.52 0.92
C LEU A 57 10.48 0.44 0.03
N ILE A 58 10.16 0.78 -1.22
CA ILE A 58 9.66 -0.14 -2.25
C ILE A 58 10.29 0.22 -3.60
N LEU A 59 10.35 -0.75 -4.51
CA LEU A 59 10.79 -0.59 -5.89
C LEU A 59 9.65 -1.03 -6.81
N THR A 60 9.45 -0.33 -7.92
CA THR A 60 8.46 -0.67 -8.97
C THR A 60 9.01 -1.73 -9.91
#